data_AF-A0A6P0RL88-F1
#
_entry.id   AF-A0A6P0RL88-F1
#
_cell.length_a   1.000
_cell.length_b   1.000
_cell.length_c   1.000
_cell.angle_alpha   90.00
_cell.angle_beta   90.00
_cell.angle_gamma   90.00
#
_symmetry.space_group_name_H-M   'P 1'
#
loop_
_entity.id
_entity.type
_entity.pdbx_description
1 polymer ?
#
loop_
_entity_poly.entity_id
_entity_poly.type
_entity_poly.pdbx_seq_one_letter_code
_entity_poly.pdbx_strand_id
1 'polypeptide(L)'
;DLINLYSGNPLWLNIIADAVEDLCDGNIAQFLSCKNLYLGDLEPILERIFQRLSELEKQVILWIATQETAVDICNTPPDFRLSHSDLWKAIQSLKRRCLVTKKDNLFAISTVLKQYIIMK
;
A
#
# COMPACT_ATOMS: atom_id res chain seq x y z
N ASP A 1 -15.95 6.00 4.06
CA ASP A 1 -15.15 6.47 2.92
C ASP A 1 -13.71 6.80 3.30
N LEU A 2 -13.46 7.80 4.17
CA LEU A 2 -12.09 8.14 4.61
C LEU A 2 -11.35 6.98 5.30
N ILE A 3 -12.02 6.30 6.24
CA ILE A 3 -11.47 5.11 6.93
C ILE A 3 -11.01 4.05 5.93
N ASN A 4 -11.77 3.79 4.88
CA ASN A 4 -11.44 2.77 3.89
C ASN A 4 -10.26 3.19 3.01
N LEU A 5 -10.20 4.46 2.58
CA LEU A 5 -9.08 5.00 1.80
C LEU A 5 -7.75 4.85 2.53
N TYR A 6 -7.75 5.12 3.83
CA TYR A 6 -6.57 4.97 4.70
C TYR A 6 -6.55 3.63 5.45
N SER A 7 -7.24 2.62 4.92
CA SER A 7 -7.20 1.22 5.37
C SER A 7 -7.42 1.01 6.89
N GLY A 8 -8.15 1.92 7.54
CA GLY A 8 -8.41 1.92 8.98
C GLY A 8 -7.18 2.11 9.85
N ASN A 9 -6.05 2.56 9.31
CA ASN A 9 -4.83 2.77 10.07
C ASN A 9 -4.95 4.06 10.90
N PRO A 10 -4.94 4.00 12.25
CA PRO A 10 -5.14 5.18 13.09
C PRO A 10 -4.06 6.25 12.89
N LEU A 11 -2.81 5.84 12.64
CA LEU A 11 -1.72 6.78 12.39
C LEU A 11 -1.97 7.56 11.08
N TRP A 12 -2.39 6.86 10.02
CA TRP A 12 -2.68 7.51 8.76
C TRP A 12 -3.88 8.44 8.86
N LEU A 13 -4.93 7.99 9.57
CA LEU A 13 -6.11 8.80 9.79
C LEU A 13 -5.83 10.07 10.58
N ASN A 14 -4.95 10.03 11.59
CA ASN A 14 -4.56 11.22 12.34
C ASN A 14 -3.82 12.23 11.44
N ILE A 15 -2.83 11.78 10.67
CA ILE A 15 -2.07 12.65 9.75
C ILE A 15 -3.00 13.32 8.73
N ILE A 16 -3.99 12.58 8.23
CA ILE A 16 -4.92 13.10 7.24
C ILE A 16 -5.99 13.98 7.87
N ALA A 17 -6.38 13.74 9.12
CA ALA A 17 -7.29 14.62 9.84
C ALA A 17 -6.71 16.04 9.94
N ASP A 18 -5.42 16.15 10.28
CA ASP A 18 -4.72 17.45 10.32
C ASP A 18 -4.76 18.14 8.95
N ALA A 19 -4.47 17.40 7.87
CA ALA A 19 -4.54 17.94 6.51
C ALA A 19 -5.97 18.36 6.07
N VAL A 20 -7.00 17.64 6.52
CA VAL A 20 -8.40 17.99 6.23
C VAL A 20 -8.80 19.27 6.96
N GLU A 21 -8.37 19.44 8.20
CA GLU A 21 -8.60 20.67 8.96
C GLU A 21 -7.92 21.85 8.25
N ASP A 22 -6.63 21.72 7.94
CA ASP A 22 -5.81 22.80 7.39
C ASP A 22 -6.16 23.18 5.93
N LEU A 23 -6.53 22.21 5.09
CA LEU A 23 -6.72 22.43 3.65
C LEU A 23 -8.20 22.53 3.23
N CYS A 24 -9.12 22.07 4.08
CA CYS A 24 -10.54 21.99 3.77
C CYS A 24 -11.44 22.53 4.88
N ASP A 25 -10.89 23.24 5.87
CA ASP A 25 -11.63 23.77 7.04
C ASP A 25 -12.48 22.68 7.73
N GLY A 26 -11.93 21.46 7.83
CA GLY A 26 -12.61 20.30 8.41
C GLY A 26 -13.64 19.61 7.50
N ASN A 27 -13.83 20.09 6.26
CA ASN A 27 -14.82 19.54 5.33
C ASN A 27 -14.34 18.26 4.65
N ILE A 28 -14.66 17.12 5.26
CA ILE A 28 -14.34 15.77 4.75
C ILE A 28 -14.96 15.52 3.36
N ALA A 29 -16.17 16.02 3.09
CA ALA A 29 -16.82 15.79 1.79
C ALA A 29 -16.07 16.50 0.65
N GLN A 30 -15.59 17.73 0.90
CA GLN A 30 -14.73 18.45 -0.02
C GLN A 30 -13.40 17.71 -0.25
N PHE A 31 -12.76 17.25 0.82
CA PHE A 31 -11.53 16.47 0.71
C PHE A 31 -11.71 15.18 -0.11
N LEU A 32 -12.79 14.44 0.14
CA LEU A 32 -13.11 13.21 -0.58
C LEU A 32 -13.54 13.43 -2.05
N SER A 33 -13.89 14.67 -2.44
CA SER A 33 -14.20 15.00 -3.83
C SER A 33 -12.95 15.07 -4.73
N CYS A 34 -11.76 15.10 -4.14
CA CYS A 34 -10.49 15.04 -4.85
C CYS A 34 -10.30 13.68 -5.54
N LYS A 35 -9.91 13.70 -6.81
CA LYS A 35 -9.77 12.47 -7.63
C LYS A 35 -8.64 11.55 -7.17
N ASN A 36 -7.60 12.11 -6.56
CA ASN A 36 -6.41 11.37 -6.15
C ASN A 36 -6.33 11.28 -4.64
N LEU A 37 -5.87 10.14 -4.13
CA LEU A 37 -5.57 9.96 -2.72
C LEU A 37 -4.42 10.90 -2.33
N TYR A 38 -4.69 11.81 -1.40
CA TYR A 38 -3.66 12.69 -0.85
C TYR A 38 -2.80 11.93 0.17
N LEU A 39 -1.49 11.94 -0.02
CA LEU A 39 -0.54 11.30 0.88
C LEU A 39 0.11 12.30 1.83
N GLY A 40 0.49 13.49 1.35
CA GLY A 40 1.04 14.56 2.20
C GLY A 40 2.18 14.06 3.11
N ASP A 41 2.06 14.31 4.41
CA ASP A 41 3.03 13.87 5.42
C ASP A 41 3.15 12.34 5.60
N LEU A 42 2.32 11.55 4.92
CA LEU A 42 2.52 10.10 4.80
C LEU A 42 3.66 9.73 3.85
N GLU A 43 3.94 10.54 2.82
CA GLU A 43 4.94 10.20 1.79
C GLU A 43 6.34 9.96 2.40
N PRO A 44 6.88 10.80 3.30
CA PRO A 44 8.18 10.57 3.91
C PRO A 44 8.22 9.30 4.77
N ILE A 45 7.10 8.94 5.40
CA ILE A 45 6.96 7.72 6.21
C ILE A 45 7.01 6.49 5.29
N LEU A 46 6.23 6.52 4.20
CA LEU A 46 6.17 5.45 3.21
C LEU A 46 7.51 5.29 2.49
N GLU A 47 8.19 6.38 2.16
CA GLU A 47 9.54 6.38 1.58
C GLU A 47 10.53 5.68 2.49
N ARG A 48 10.54 6.02 3.79
CA ARG A 48 11.43 5.36 4.75
C ARG A 48 11.14 3.86 4.87
N ILE A 49 9.87 3.46 4.82
CA ILE A 49 9.49 2.05 4.82
C ILE A 49 10.01 1.35 3.56
N PHE A 50 9.79 1.96 2.39
CA PHE A 50 10.15 1.40 1.09
C PHE A 50 11.68 1.28 0.91
N GLN A 51 12.44 2.28 1.34
CA GLN A 51 13.91 2.26 1.27
C GLN A 51 14.55 1.12 2.08
N ARG A 52 13.88 0.66 3.15
CA ARG A 52 14.35 -0.44 4.00
C ARG A 52 13.99 -1.82 3.46
N LEU A 53 13.30 -1.89 2.33
CA LEU A 53 13.01 -3.15 1.65
C LEU A 53 14.25 -3.60 0.87
N SER A 54 14.51 -4.90 0.91
CA SER A 54 15.46 -5.55 0.01
C SER A 54 14.97 -5.44 -1.44
N GLU A 55 15.88 -5.60 -2.39
CA GLU A 55 15.53 -5.57 -3.82
C GLU A 55 14.49 -6.63 -4.20
N LEU A 56 14.52 -7.79 -3.54
CA LEU A 56 13.51 -8.83 -3.73
C LEU A 56 12.14 -8.41 -3.18
N GLU A 57 12.09 -7.82 -1.99
CA GLU A 57 10.85 -7.28 -1.42
C GLU A 57 10.27 -6.15 -2.29
N LYS A 58 11.12 -5.26 -2.83
CA LYS A 58 10.72 -4.19 -3.73
C LYS A 58 10.09 -4.75 -5.01
N GLN A 59 10.71 -5.74 -5.64
CA GLN A 59 10.17 -6.36 -6.85
C GLN A 59 8.79 -6.99 -6.60
N VAL A 60 8.62 -7.71 -5.50
CA VAL A 60 7.35 -8.35 -5.18
C VAL A 60 6.27 -7.32 -4.83
N ILE A 61 6.60 -6.29 -4.03
CA ILE A 61 5.61 -5.29 -3.65
C ILE A 61 5.18 -4.41 -4.83
N LEU A 62 6.11 -4.10 -5.75
CA LEU A 62 5.82 -3.45 -7.03
C LEU A 62 4.87 -4.30 -7.87
N TRP A 63 5.15 -5.60 -8.00
CA TRP A 63 4.27 -6.50 -8.73
C TRP A 63 2.86 -6.57 -8.13
N ILE A 64 2.71 -6.70 -6.79
CA ILE A 64 1.38 -6.68 -6.16
C ILE A 64 0.68 -5.34 -6.40
N ALA A 65 1.41 -4.22 -6.36
CA ALA A 65 0.84 -2.89 -6.58
C ALA A 65 0.26 -2.71 -8.00
N THR A 66 0.80 -3.39 -9.02
CA THR A 66 0.26 -3.31 -10.38
C THR A 66 -0.99 -4.17 -10.59
N GLN A 67 -1.31 -5.09 -9.68
CA GLN A 67 -2.50 -5.94 -9.81
C GLN A 67 -3.76 -5.16 -9.40
N GLU A 68 -4.84 -5.31 -10.16
CA GLU A 68 -6.12 -4.68 -9.84
C GLU A 68 -6.74 -5.24 -8.55
N THR A 69 -6.55 -6.54 -8.32
CA THR A 69 -7.12 -7.28 -7.20
C THR A 69 -6.03 -8.00 -6.38
N ALA A 70 -6.43 -8.56 -5.23
CA ALA A 70 -5.54 -9.34 -4.39
C ALA A 70 -5.02 -10.58 -5.15
N VAL A 71 -3.76 -10.95 -4.91
CA VAL A 71 -3.03 -11.93 -5.72
C VAL A 71 -3.01 -13.31 -5.08
N ASP A 72 -3.15 -14.34 -5.90
CA ASP A 72 -2.83 -15.72 -5.50
C ASP A 72 -1.37 -16.03 -5.85
N ILE A 73 -0.52 -16.12 -4.83
CA ILE A 73 0.92 -16.40 -5.02
C ILE A 73 1.22 -17.85 -5.42
N CYS A 74 0.22 -18.73 -5.38
CA CYS A 74 0.31 -20.10 -5.91
C CYS A 74 -0.07 -20.16 -7.40
N ASN A 75 -0.67 -19.10 -7.94
CA ASN A 75 -1.10 -19.01 -9.33
C ASN A 75 -0.59 -17.71 -9.97
N THR A 76 0.73 -17.62 -10.12
CA THR A 76 1.38 -16.45 -10.73
C THR A 76 1.25 -16.45 -12.26
N PRO A 77 1.19 -15.27 -12.90
CA PRO A 77 1.21 -15.16 -14.35
C PRO A 77 2.44 -15.84 -15.00
N PRO A 78 2.33 -16.32 -16.25
CA PRO A 78 3.44 -17.00 -16.94
C PRO A 78 4.70 -16.13 -17.15
N ASP A 79 4.53 -14.81 -17.19
CA ASP A 79 5.59 -13.81 -17.35
C ASP A 79 6.20 -13.35 -16.01
N PHE A 80 5.76 -13.93 -14.89
CA PHE A 80 6.29 -13.62 -13.58
C PHE A 80 7.76 -14.05 -13.46
N ARG A 81 8.64 -13.07 -13.24
CA ARG A 81 10.11 -13.24 -13.40
C ARG A 81 10.81 -13.88 -12.20
N LEU A 82 10.16 -13.94 -11.04
CA LEU A 82 10.78 -14.46 -9.81
C LEU A 82 10.50 -15.94 -9.62
N SER A 83 11.44 -16.66 -9.02
CA SER A 83 11.21 -18.04 -8.62
C SER A 83 10.14 -18.12 -7.54
N HIS A 84 9.42 -19.25 -7.45
CA HIS A 84 8.45 -19.47 -6.39
C HIS A 84 9.08 -19.36 -4.99
N SER A 85 10.32 -19.83 -4.82
CA SER A 85 11.06 -19.72 -3.55
C SER A 85 11.28 -18.26 -3.15
N ASP A 86 11.68 -17.42 -4.11
CA ASP A 86 11.94 -16.00 -3.84
C ASP A 86 10.66 -15.22 -3.58
N LEU A 87 9.59 -15.49 -4.33
CA LEU A 87 8.27 -14.93 -4.04
C LEU A 87 7.82 -15.25 -2.62
N TRP A 88 7.91 -16.52 -2.20
CA TRP A 88 7.51 -16.94 -0.87
C TRP A 88 8.33 -16.28 0.24
N LYS A 89 9.66 -16.18 0.07
CA LYS A 89 10.54 -15.48 1.01
C LYS A 89 10.16 -14.00 1.13
N ALA A 90 9.95 -13.34 -0.01
CA ALA A 90 9.57 -11.93 -0.07
C ALA A 90 8.23 -11.68 0.62
N ILE A 91 7.19 -12.46 0.28
CA ILE A 91 5.85 -12.35 0.88
C ILE A 91 5.92 -12.58 2.38
N GLN A 92 6.66 -13.59 2.84
CA GLN A 92 6.81 -13.85 4.27
C GLN A 92 7.47 -12.67 4.99
N SER A 93 8.50 -12.08 4.39
CA SER A 93 9.18 -10.91 4.95
C SER A 93 8.28 -9.67 4.97
N LEU A 94 7.60 -9.35 3.86
CA LEU A 94 6.66 -8.24 3.76
C LEU A 94 5.49 -8.37 4.74
N LYS A 95 4.99 -9.60 4.95
CA LYS A 95 3.94 -9.88 5.94
C LYS A 95 4.42 -9.64 7.37
N ARG A 96 5.65 -10.04 7.72
CA ARG A 96 6.25 -9.74 9.05
C ARG A 96 6.39 -8.24 9.30
N ARG A 97 6.56 -7.45 8.24
CA ARG A 97 6.60 -5.98 8.29
C ARG A 97 5.21 -5.32 8.22
N CYS A 98 4.13 -6.11 8.20
CA CYS A 98 2.75 -5.64 8.06
C CYS A 98 2.46 -4.84 6.78
N LEU A 99 3.23 -5.06 5.70
CA LEU A 99 3.04 -4.37 4.41
C LEU A 99 2.12 -5.14 3.46
N VAL A 100 2.07 -6.46 3.63
CA VAL A 100 1.18 -7.35 2.89
C VAL A 100 0.24 -8.04 3.88
N THR A 101 -1.05 -7.99 3.57
CA THR A 101 -2.10 -8.70 4.29
C THR A 101 -2.52 -9.94 3.51
N LYS A 102 -2.99 -10.96 4.24
CA LYS A 102 -3.54 -12.19 3.66
C LYS A 102 -5.00 -12.30 4.07
N LYS A 103 -5.88 -12.49 3.09
CA LYS A 103 -7.28 -12.86 3.29
C LYS A 103 -7.54 -14.12 2.48
N ASP A 104 -7.94 -15.18 3.16
CA ASP A 104 -8.06 -16.53 2.58
C ASP A 104 -6.75 -16.97 1.92
N ASN A 105 -6.69 -17.15 0.60
CA ASN A 105 -5.46 -17.44 -0.15
C ASN A 105 -4.91 -16.26 -0.94
N LEU A 106 -5.51 -15.08 -0.78
CA LEU A 106 -5.15 -13.90 -1.53
C LEU A 106 -4.31 -12.94 -0.69
N PHE A 107 -3.34 -12.31 -1.34
CA PHE A 107 -2.42 -11.36 -0.75
C PHE A 107 -2.67 -9.97 -1.33
N ALA A 108 -2.69 -8.96 -0.47
CA ALA A 108 -2.92 -7.59 -0.88
C ALA A 108 -2.01 -6.63 -0.11
N ILE A 109 -1.81 -5.45 -0.67
CA ILE A 109 -1.25 -4.30 0.04
C ILE A 109 -2.36 -3.27 0.29
N SER A 110 -2.17 -2.43 1.29
CA SER A 110 -3.10 -1.32 1.57
C SER A 110 -3.21 -0.34 0.40
N THR A 111 -4.35 0.33 0.27
CA THR A 111 -4.59 1.35 -0.77
C THR A 111 -3.54 2.46 -0.73
N VAL A 112 -3.17 2.92 0.47
CA VAL A 112 -2.13 3.95 0.68
C VAL A 112 -0.78 3.51 0.13
N LEU A 113 -0.36 2.29 0.45
CA LEU A 113 0.92 1.75 -0.02
C LEU A 113 0.91 1.52 -1.54
N LYS A 114 -0.20 1.03 -2.09
CA LYS A 114 -0.39 0.88 -3.54
C LYS A 114 -0.26 2.21 -4.26
N GLN A 115 -0.92 3.25 -3.76
CA GLN A 115 -0.86 4.59 -4.35
C GLN A 115 0.57 5.14 -4.33
N TYR A 116 1.25 5.06 -3.18
CA TYR A 116 2.63 5.53 -3.06
C TYR A 116 3.57 4.81 -4.03
N ILE A 117 3.42 3.50 -4.21
CA ILE A 117 4.26 2.71 -5.13
C ILE A 117 3.99 3.08 -6.59
N ILE A 118 2.74 3.32 -6.99
CA ILE A 118 2.37 3.66 -8.37
C ILE A 118 2.80 5.08 -8.75
N MET A 119 2.85 6.00 -7.79
CA MET A 119 3.25 7.40 -8.01
C MET A 119 4.77 7.60 -8.13
N LYS A 120 5.57 6.60 -7.79
CA LYS A 120 7.04 6.63 -7.83
C LYS A 120 7.58 6.13 -9.17
#